data_AF-A0A8J5XDY8-F1
#
_entry.id   AF-A0A8J5XDY8-F1
#
_cell.length_a   1.000
_cell.length_b   1.000
_cell.length_c   1.000
_cell.angle_alpha   90.00
_cell.angle_beta   90.00
_cell.angle_gamma   90.00
#
_symmetry.space_group_name_H-M   'P 1'
#
loop_
_entity.id
_entity.type
_entity.pdbx_description
1 polymer ?
#
loop_
_entity_poly.entity_id
_entity_poly.type
_entity_poly.pdbx_seq_one_letter_code
_entity_poly.pdbx_strand_id
1 'polypeptide(L)'
;MSSPRFFSYVLQKDATVDEFAEAYVQANIAFFDAADDADLITASQKDETCTQLLDELTDAASREGVGAKRVLHVLEQAEASTKERADVLREMIAVRHRTRKAARELMLTKNGFVAATTTPHKIGDTAPHGHMYGVH
;
A
#
# COMPACT_ATOMS: atom_id res chain seq x y z
N MET A 1 14.49 -16.39 -5.74
CA MET A 1 13.30 -15.99 -6.53
C MET A 1 12.32 -17.15 -6.58
N SER A 2 11.34 -17.16 -5.68
CA SER A 2 10.26 -18.17 -5.72
C SER A 2 9.35 -17.92 -6.91
N SER A 3 9.13 -18.93 -7.75
CA SER A 3 8.37 -18.81 -8.99
C SER A 3 6.90 -18.50 -8.70
N PRO A 4 6.21 -17.66 -9.49
CA PRO A 4 4.76 -17.47 -9.41
C PRO A 4 3.97 -18.80 -9.43
N ARG A 5 4.54 -19.82 -10.08
CA ARG A 5 3.97 -21.17 -10.14
C ARG A 5 3.97 -21.91 -8.79
N PHE A 6 4.85 -21.55 -7.87
CA PHE A 6 4.97 -22.20 -6.58
C PHE A 6 3.78 -21.86 -5.67
N PHE A 7 3.45 -20.58 -5.53
CA PHE A 7 2.32 -20.15 -4.70
C PHE A 7 0.98 -20.64 -5.24
N SER A 8 0.76 -20.52 -6.56
CA SER A 8 -0.45 -21.05 -7.20
C SER A 8 -0.55 -22.57 -7.07
N TYR A 9 0.57 -23.29 -7.05
CA TYR A 9 0.59 -24.73 -6.85
C TYR A 9 0.17 -25.13 -5.44
N VAL A 10 0.68 -24.43 -4.42
CA VAL A 10 0.35 -24.69 -3.00
C VAL A 10 -1.12 -24.36 -2.72
N LEU A 11 -1.64 -23.25 -3.26
CA LEU A 11 -3.04 -22.84 -3.10
C LEU A 11 -4.06 -23.72 -3.86
N GLN A 12 -3.62 -24.54 -4.83
CA GLN A 12 -4.53 -25.35 -5.66
C GLN A 12 -4.57 -26.83 -5.26
N LYS A 13 -3.74 -27.26 -4.30
CA LYS A 13 -3.64 -28.66 -3.87
C LYS A 13 -3.93 -28.79 -2.38
N ASP A 14 -4.27 -30.00 -1.94
CA ASP A 14 -4.18 -30.40 -0.53
C ASP A 14 -2.69 -30.40 -0.14
N ALA A 15 -2.18 -29.23 0.23
CA ALA A 15 -0.84 -29.04 0.76
C ALA A 15 -0.85 -29.30 2.28
N THR A 16 0.28 -29.75 2.78
CA THR A 16 0.50 -29.96 4.22
C THR A 16 0.63 -28.62 4.94
N VAL A 17 0.41 -28.62 6.25
CA VAL A 17 0.60 -27.44 7.10
C VAL A 17 2.01 -26.85 6.97
N ASP A 18 3.04 -27.70 6.79
CA ASP A 18 4.43 -27.25 6.62
C ASP A 18 4.66 -26.59 5.25
N GLU A 19 4.04 -27.10 4.19
CA GLU A 19 4.11 -26.49 2.85
C GLU A 19 3.43 -25.12 2.81
N PHE A 20 2.30 -24.95 3.49
CA PHE A 20 1.66 -23.64 3.65
C PHE A 20 2.53 -22.67 4.44
N ALA A 21 3.16 -23.13 5.53
CA ALA A 21 4.06 -22.32 6.34
C ALA A 21 5.30 -21.86 5.54
N GLU A 22 5.91 -22.76 4.77
CA GLU A 22 7.05 -22.42 3.91
C GLU A 22 6.63 -21.44 2.80
N ALA A 23 5.50 -21.68 2.16
CA ALA A 23 4.96 -20.80 1.13
C ALA A 23 4.66 -19.41 1.68
N TYR A 24 4.11 -19.32 2.89
CA TYR A 24 3.86 -18.04 3.55
C TYR A 24 5.17 -17.26 3.76
N VAL A 25 6.19 -17.90 4.33
CA VAL A 25 7.49 -17.26 4.59
C VAL A 25 8.10 -16.74 3.29
N GLN A 26 8.06 -17.53 2.21
CA GLN A 26 8.57 -17.12 0.91
C GLN A 26 7.76 -15.96 0.29
N ALA A 27 6.43 -15.95 0.47
CA ALA A 27 5.58 -14.86 0.00
C ALA A 27 5.86 -13.56 0.77
N ASN A 28 6.09 -13.66 2.09
CA ASN A 28 6.41 -12.53 2.94
C ASN A 28 7.78 -11.93 2.58
N ILE A 29 8.79 -12.76 2.32
CA ILE A 29 10.09 -12.29 1.80
C ILE A 29 9.90 -11.58 0.46
N ALA A 30 9.15 -12.18 -0.48
CA ALA A 30 8.92 -11.57 -1.79
C ALA A 30 8.13 -10.26 -1.73
N PHE A 31 7.30 -10.07 -0.70
CA PHE A 31 6.65 -8.79 -0.42
C PHE A 31 7.68 -7.71 -0.06
N PHE A 32 8.57 -8.00 0.89
CA PHE A 32 9.58 -7.03 1.32
C PHE A 32 10.62 -6.73 0.24
N ASP A 33 11.03 -7.74 -0.55
CA ASP A 33 11.87 -7.52 -1.73
C ASP A 33 11.22 -6.51 -2.71
N ALA A 34 9.93 -6.67 -3.00
CA ALA A 34 9.19 -5.76 -3.88
C ALA A 34 8.99 -4.37 -3.26
N ALA A 35 8.85 -4.30 -1.93
CA ALA A 35 8.76 -3.04 -1.20
C ALA A 35 10.07 -2.25 -1.24
N ASP A 36 11.20 -2.93 -1.06
CA ASP A 36 12.55 -2.36 -1.16
C ASP A 36 12.83 -1.81 -2.57
N ASP A 37 12.34 -2.51 -3.60
CA ASP A 37 12.39 -2.06 -5.01
C ASP A 37 11.40 -0.92 -5.34
N ALA A 38 10.61 -0.46 -4.36
CA ALA A 38 9.54 0.51 -4.52
C ALA A 38 8.46 0.10 -5.56
N ASP A 39 8.34 -1.20 -5.85
CA ASP A 39 7.34 -1.75 -6.77
C ASP A 39 6.01 -2.01 -6.03
N LEU A 40 5.19 -0.95 -5.95
CA LEU A 40 3.89 -1.00 -5.29
C LEU A 40 2.94 -2.04 -5.90
N ILE A 41 3.02 -2.32 -7.20
CA ILE A 41 2.09 -3.26 -7.84
C ILE A 41 2.43 -4.68 -7.39
N THR A 42 3.70 -5.05 -7.50
CA THR A 42 4.17 -6.37 -7.07
C THR A 42 4.01 -6.54 -5.57
N ALA A 43 4.38 -5.54 -4.75
CA ALA A 43 4.19 -5.60 -3.30
C ALA A 43 2.71 -5.82 -2.94
N SER A 44 1.78 -5.11 -3.56
CA SER A 44 0.34 -5.31 -3.33
C SER A 44 -0.14 -6.72 -3.69
N GLN A 45 0.35 -7.28 -4.80
CA GLN A 45 0.00 -8.66 -5.19
C GLN A 45 0.58 -9.70 -4.21
N LYS A 46 1.78 -9.45 -3.68
CA LYS A 46 2.41 -10.32 -2.68
C LYS A 46 1.72 -10.25 -1.33
N ASP A 47 1.21 -9.09 -0.92
CA ASP A 47 0.41 -8.97 0.30
C ASP A 47 -0.89 -9.80 0.22
N GLU A 48 -1.57 -9.75 -0.93
CA GLU A 48 -2.75 -10.59 -1.18
C GLU A 48 -2.39 -12.09 -1.13
N THR A 49 -1.27 -12.47 -1.72
CA THR A 49 -0.75 -13.85 -1.66
C THR A 49 -0.46 -14.28 -0.22
N CYS A 50 0.15 -13.40 0.60
CA CYS A 50 0.42 -13.68 2.01
C CYS A 50 -0.88 -13.90 2.79
N THR A 51 -1.91 -13.10 2.51
CA THR A 51 -3.21 -13.19 3.18
C THR A 51 -3.88 -14.52 2.85
N GLN A 52 -3.94 -14.90 1.57
CA GLN A 52 -4.50 -16.19 1.15
C GLN A 52 -3.76 -17.38 1.78
N LEU A 53 -2.43 -17.34 1.82
CA LEU A 53 -1.63 -18.40 2.42
C LEU A 53 -1.81 -18.47 3.94
N LEU A 54 -2.04 -17.34 4.62
CA LEU A 54 -2.31 -17.33 6.06
C LEU A 54 -3.67 -17.93 6.39
N ASP A 55 -4.71 -17.62 5.60
CA ASP A 55 -6.03 -18.22 5.75
C ASP A 55 -5.95 -19.75 5.59
N GLU A 56 -5.31 -20.22 4.52
CA GLU A 56 -5.14 -21.66 4.27
C GLU A 56 -4.27 -22.36 5.32
N LEU A 57 -3.19 -21.70 5.80
CA LEU A 57 -2.36 -22.21 6.88
C LEU A 57 -3.16 -22.37 8.18
N THR A 58 -4.03 -21.41 8.48
CA THR A 58 -4.89 -21.43 9.67
C THR A 58 -5.92 -22.55 9.57
N ASP A 59 -6.52 -22.73 8.40
CA ASP A 59 -7.47 -23.81 8.14
C ASP A 59 -6.81 -25.19 8.18
N ALA A 60 -5.61 -25.33 7.61
CA ALA A 60 -4.82 -26.56 7.66
C ALA A 60 -4.38 -26.90 9.09
N ALA A 61 -3.90 -25.90 9.84
CA ALA A 61 -3.52 -26.06 11.25
C ALA A 61 -4.71 -26.48 12.12
N SER A 62 -5.89 -25.91 11.87
CA SER A 62 -7.13 -26.27 12.56
C SER A 62 -7.55 -27.72 12.31
N ARG A 63 -7.32 -28.23 11.09
CA ARG A 63 -7.57 -29.63 10.72
C ARG A 63 -6.58 -30.61 11.37
N GLU A 64 -5.29 -30.26 11.46
CA GLU A 64 -4.26 -31.12 12.05
C GLU A 64 -4.27 -31.17 13.59
N GLY A 65 -4.93 -30.21 14.26
CA GLY A 65 -5.09 -30.20 15.71
C GLY A 65 -3.76 -30.16 16.47
N VAL A 66 -3.46 -31.16 17.29
CA VAL A 66 -2.20 -31.21 18.08
C VAL A 66 -0.95 -31.22 17.19
N GLY A 67 -1.08 -31.73 15.95
CA GLY A 67 0.00 -31.76 14.97
C GLY A 67 0.46 -30.38 14.51
N ALA A 68 -0.39 -29.36 14.64
CA ALA A 68 -0.11 -27.99 14.21
C ALA A 68 0.82 -27.21 15.16
N LYS A 69 1.14 -27.76 16.35
CA LYS A 69 2.07 -27.12 17.30
C LYS A 69 3.41 -26.73 16.67
N ARG A 70 3.84 -27.47 15.64
CA ARG A 70 5.09 -27.21 14.91
C ARG A 70 5.09 -25.90 14.13
N VAL A 71 3.93 -25.39 13.70
CA VAL A 71 3.82 -24.14 12.91
C VAL A 71 3.18 -22.98 13.66
N LEU A 72 2.80 -23.14 14.93
CA LEU A 72 2.17 -22.05 15.72
C LEU A 72 3.03 -20.78 15.74
N HIS A 73 4.36 -20.93 15.86
CA HIS A 73 5.28 -19.81 15.81
C HIS A 73 5.23 -19.05 14.47
N VAL A 74 5.02 -19.75 13.34
CA VAL A 74 4.87 -19.14 12.02
C VAL A 74 3.55 -18.39 11.94
N LEU A 75 2.46 -18.95 12.46
CA LEU A 75 1.15 -18.28 12.52
C LEU A 75 1.20 -16.99 13.35
N GLU A 76 1.81 -17.03 14.54
CA GLU A 76 1.97 -15.85 15.39
C GLU A 76 2.81 -14.75 14.69
N GLN A 77 3.91 -15.14 14.05
CA GLN A 77 4.72 -14.21 13.26
C GLN A 77 3.96 -13.67 12.05
N ALA A 78 3.15 -14.52 11.41
CA ALA A 78 2.38 -14.16 10.24
C ALA A 78 1.34 -13.08 10.57
N GLU A 79 0.60 -13.26 11.67
CA GLU A 79 -0.34 -12.26 12.16
C GLU A 79 0.34 -10.93 12.49
N ALA A 80 1.50 -10.98 13.17
CA ALA A 80 2.26 -9.78 13.50
C ALA A 80 2.71 -9.02 12.24
N SER A 81 3.20 -9.75 11.24
CA SER A 81 3.69 -9.16 9.98
C SER A 81 2.58 -8.57 9.11
N THR A 82 1.32 -8.98 9.27
CA THR A 82 0.20 -8.39 8.52
C THR A 82 0.06 -6.89 8.78
N LYS A 83 0.27 -6.46 10.03
CA LYS A 83 0.28 -5.03 10.36
C LYS A 83 1.46 -4.31 9.71
N GLU A 84 2.65 -4.92 9.76
CA GLU A 84 3.87 -4.37 9.17
C GLU A 84 3.72 -4.19 7.65
N ARG A 85 3.25 -5.20 6.93
CA ARG A 85 2.98 -5.12 5.48
C ARG A 85 1.99 -4.00 5.14
N ALA A 86 0.91 -3.87 5.92
CA ALA A 86 -0.08 -2.82 5.72
C ALA A 86 0.53 -1.41 5.90
N ASP A 87 1.38 -1.22 6.90
CA ASP A 87 2.04 0.05 7.15
C ASP A 87 3.06 0.39 6.04
N VAL A 88 3.82 -0.60 5.55
CA VAL A 88 4.71 -0.45 4.38
C VAL A 88 3.94 -0.04 3.13
N LEU A 89 2.83 -0.71 2.80
CA LEU A 89 2.00 -0.35 1.63
C LEU A 89 1.46 1.08 1.72
N ARG A 90 1.01 1.51 2.91
CA ARG A 90 0.55 2.88 3.14
C ARG A 90 1.64 3.88 2.87
N GLU A 91 2.86 3.61 3.35
CA GLU A 91 4.01 4.49 3.11
C GLU A 91 4.34 4.58 1.63
N MET A 92 4.43 3.45 0.92
CA MET A 92 4.68 3.40 -0.52
C MET A 92 3.65 4.22 -1.32
N ILE A 93 2.36 4.06 -0.99
CA ILE A 93 1.27 4.83 -1.59
C ILE A 93 1.46 6.32 -1.33
N ALA A 94 1.74 6.72 -0.09
CA ALA A 94 1.95 8.10 0.29
C ALA A 94 3.15 8.73 -0.45
N VAL A 95 4.26 8.01 -0.57
CA VAL A 95 5.42 8.43 -1.37
C VAL A 95 5.02 8.63 -2.83
N ARG A 96 4.32 7.67 -3.44
CA ARG A 96 3.87 7.78 -4.84
C ARG A 96 2.97 9.00 -5.08
N HIS A 97 2.07 9.31 -4.14
CA HIS A 97 1.24 10.51 -4.21
C HIS A 97 2.06 11.81 -4.11
N ARG A 98 3.01 11.88 -3.16
CA ARG A 98 3.92 13.02 -3.02
C ARG A 98 4.73 13.26 -4.29
N THR A 99 5.31 12.20 -4.87
CA THR A 99 6.09 12.29 -6.12
C THR A 99 5.24 12.76 -7.29
N ARG A 100 4.01 12.23 -7.44
CA ARG A 100 3.08 12.68 -8.50
C ARG A 100 2.66 14.13 -8.32
N LYS A 101 2.45 14.59 -7.09
CA LYS A 101 2.14 15.99 -6.78
C LYS A 101 3.33 16.89 -7.18
N ALA A 102 4.54 16.56 -6.76
CA ALA A 102 5.74 17.31 -7.10
C ALA A 102 5.96 17.38 -8.63
N ALA A 103 5.76 16.28 -9.34
CA ALA A 103 5.85 16.24 -10.81
C ALA A 103 4.83 17.18 -11.48
N ARG A 104 3.59 17.26 -10.94
CA ARG A 104 2.57 18.19 -11.44
C ARG A 104 2.95 19.64 -11.17
N GLU A 105 3.45 19.96 -9.97
CA GLU A 105 3.89 21.32 -9.61
C GLU A 105 5.04 21.79 -10.51
N LEU A 106 6.01 20.91 -10.80
CA LEU A 106 7.09 21.18 -11.76
C LEU A 106 6.56 21.40 -13.19
N MET A 107 5.56 20.62 -13.61
CA MET A 107 4.95 20.80 -14.93
C MET A 107 4.19 22.12 -15.05
N LEU A 108 3.44 22.50 -14.01
CA LEU A 108 2.70 23.77 -13.97
C LEU A 108 3.65 24.96 -14.02
N THR A 109 4.68 24.97 -13.17
CA THR A 109 5.71 26.03 -13.15
C THR A 109 6.46 26.13 -14.48
N LYS A 110 6.85 25.00 -15.09
CA LYS A 110 7.49 24.97 -16.42
C LYS A 110 6.60 25.55 -17.54
N ASN A 111 5.28 25.39 -17.43
CA ASN A 111 4.31 25.89 -18.42
C ASN A 111 3.84 27.33 -18.13
N GLY A 112 4.48 28.05 -17.20
CA GLY A 112 4.12 29.44 -16.86
C GLY A 112 2.90 29.57 -15.95
N PHE A 113 2.30 28.46 -15.51
CA PHE A 113 1.27 28.45 -14.48
C PHE A 113 1.93 28.45 -13.10
N VAL A 114 2.28 29.63 -12.60
CA VAL A 114 2.60 29.79 -11.19
C VAL A 114 1.29 29.69 -10.42
N ALA A 115 1.12 28.66 -9.60
CA ALA A 115 0.01 28.57 -8.66
C ALA A 115 0.15 29.72 -7.66
N ALA A 116 -0.47 30.86 -7.97
CA ALA A 116 -0.62 31.98 -7.06
C ALA A 116 -1.62 31.59 -5.98
N THR A 117 -1.18 30.82 -4.99
CA THR A 117 -1.98 30.58 -3.78
C THR A 117 -1.08 30.67 -2.56
N THR A 118 -0.90 31.91 -2.09
CA THR A 118 -1.11 32.29 -0.69
C THR A 118 -1.01 33.80 -0.58
N THR A 119 -2.09 34.50 -0.91
CA THR A 119 -2.34 35.82 -0.36
C THR A 119 -3.64 35.70 0.43
N PRO A 120 -3.65 35.88 1.77
CA PRO A 120 -4.91 36.04 2.46
C PRO A 120 -5.52 37.35 1.97
N HIS A 121 -6.57 37.26 1.16
CA HIS A 121 -7.46 38.40 0.92
C HIS A 121 -8.08 38.78 2.26
N LYS A 122 -7.49 39.76 2.93
CA LYS A 122 -8.21 40.55 3.92
C LYS A 122 -9.31 41.27 3.14
N ILE A 123 -10.52 40.76 3.23
CA ILE A 123 -11.73 41.48 2.85
C ILE A 123 -11.83 42.62 3.88
N GLY A 124 -11.33 43.79 3.49
CA GLY A 124 -11.55 45.03 4.21
C GLY A 124 -12.86 45.62 3.72
N ASP A 125 -13.84 45.71 4.62
CA ASP A 125 -15.08 46.45 4.42
C ASP A 125 -14.78 47.92 4.10
N THR A 126 -15.17 48.38 2.91
CA THR A 126 -15.62 49.76 2.69
C THR A 126 -16.62 49.80 1.55
N ALA A 127 -17.84 50.24 1.88
CA ALA A 127 -18.98 50.41 0.99
C ALA A 127 -18.94 51.77 0.22
N PRO A 128 -20.03 52.25 -0.42
CA PRO A 128 -20.13 52.42 -1.87
C PRO A 128 -20.11 53.90 -2.32
N HIS A 129 -19.56 54.17 -3.51
CA HIS A 129 -19.81 55.43 -4.24
C HIS A 129 -20.16 55.03 -5.69
N GLY A 130 -21.32 55.32 -6.26
CA GLY A 130 -22.10 56.55 -6.17
C GLY A 130 -21.95 57.28 -7.51
N HIS A 131 -22.82 56.94 -8.48
CA HIS A 131 -22.98 57.61 -9.77
C HIS A 131 -23.14 59.13 -9.61
N MET A 132 -22.37 59.94 -10.34
CA MET A 132 -22.78 61.26 -10.83
C MET A 132 -22.07 61.58 -12.15
N TYR A 133 -22.87 61.77 -13.20
CA TYR A 133 -22.45 62.26 -14.52
C TYR A 133 -22.18 63.78 -14.44
N GLY A 134 -21.07 64.23 -15.02
CA GLY A 134 -20.78 65.66 -15.30
C GLY A 134 -20.74 65.87 -16.81
N VAL A 135 -21.72 66.62 -17.31
CA VAL A 135 -21.84 67.05 -18.72
C VAL A 135 -21.03 68.35 -18.88
N HIS A 136 -20.22 68.42 -19.94
CA HIS A 136 -19.75 69.67 -20.54
C HIS A 136 -20.31 69.79 -21.94
#